data_AF-A0A8J6RL45-F1
#
_entry.id   AF-A0A8J6RL45-F1
#
_cell.length_a   1.000
_cell.length_b   1.000
_cell.length_c   1.000
_cell.angle_alpha   90.00
_cell.angle_beta   90.00
_cell.angle_gamma   90.00
#
_symmetry.space_group_name_H-M   'P 1'
#
loop_
_entity.id
_entity.type
_entity.pdbx_description
1 polymer ?
#
loop_
_entity_poly.entity_id
_entity_poly.type
_entity_poly.pdbx_seq_one_letter_code
_entity_poly.pdbx_strand_id
1 'polypeptide(L)'
;MSQPDDTSGFNEFRPPADAPAQDVFDQALSEILSKDNAHAYTLLSAIQRTLKQYHLDAQFEAHEILHEAYLRGKKKLQTGEVIRNPYAWLKATAVHVIYERKRQHRASATDPQVIEAILPDYRLNLMQQQMLLEELDLLYQALHLLYQEDPTATCLLYLRTVRGWSWDQISQWLTAEGQPLASEVALRQRASRAKRRLHNIVWQRIDQGAPPAGPLPCR
;
A
#
# COMPACT_ATOMS: atom_id res chain seq x y z
N MET A 1 24.25 -47.82 36.05
CA MET A 1 24.74 -46.44 35.85
C MET A 1 24.42 -46.10 34.40
N SER A 2 23.66 -45.03 34.17
CA SER A 2 23.10 -44.73 32.86
C SER A 2 23.90 -43.62 32.17
N GLN A 3 24.23 -43.82 30.90
CA GLN A 3 24.31 -42.73 29.90
C GLN A 3 22.89 -42.13 29.71
N PRO A 4 22.70 -40.89 29.20
CA PRO A 4 23.36 -40.32 28.02
C PRO A 4 23.87 -38.86 28.27
N ASP A 5 24.18 -37.98 27.31
CA ASP A 5 23.98 -38.01 25.85
C ASP A 5 25.07 -37.22 25.09
N ASP A 6 25.33 -37.61 23.83
CA ASP A 6 26.05 -36.79 22.85
C ASP A 6 25.00 -36.06 22.00
N THR A 7 24.88 -34.73 22.13
CA THR A 7 23.98 -33.95 21.28
C THR A 7 24.69 -32.82 20.56
N SER A 8 24.77 -33.01 19.24
CA SER A 8 24.54 -31.97 18.25
C SER A 8 25.47 -30.74 18.31
N GLY A 9 26.57 -30.83 17.56
CA GLY A 9 27.22 -29.65 17.00
C GLY A 9 26.26 -28.89 16.07
N PHE A 10 25.44 -28.02 16.64
CA PHE A 10 24.81 -26.95 15.89
C PHE A 10 25.93 -26.04 15.39
N ASN A 11 26.05 -25.93 14.06
CA ASN A 11 26.83 -24.88 13.43
C ASN A 11 26.21 -23.53 13.84
N GLU A 12 26.70 -22.98 14.94
CA GLU A 12 26.43 -21.62 15.34
C GLU A 12 27.05 -20.72 14.26
N PHE A 13 26.23 -20.31 13.30
CA PHE A 13 26.63 -19.50 12.15
C PHE A 13 26.96 -18.09 12.67
N ARG A 14 28.12 -17.97 13.30
CA ARG A 14 28.65 -16.72 13.82
C ARG A 14 28.96 -15.84 12.62
N PRO A 15 28.19 -14.76 12.36
CA PRO A 15 28.51 -13.88 11.26
C PRO A 15 29.93 -13.33 11.47
N PRO A 16 30.73 -13.19 10.40
CA PRO A 16 32.09 -12.67 10.52
C PRO A 16 32.08 -11.30 11.20
N ALA A 17 33.09 -11.04 12.03
CA ALA A 17 33.16 -9.82 12.85
C ALA A 17 33.21 -8.51 12.01
N ASP A 18 33.49 -8.64 10.72
CA ASP A 18 33.54 -7.54 9.73
C ASP A 18 32.21 -7.36 8.96
N ALA A 19 31.09 -7.84 9.49
CA ALA A 19 29.77 -7.59 8.91
C ALA A 19 29.54 -6.07 8.78
N PRO A 20 29.34 -5.53 7.55
CA PRO A 20 29.18 -4.09 7.37
C PRO A 20 27.95 -3.59 8.12
N ALA A 21 28.03 -2.37 8.64
CA ALA A 21 26.93 -1.75 9.37
C ALA A 21 25.63 -1.85 8.55
N GLN A 22 24.60 -2.42 9.20
CA GLN A 22 23.35 -2.84 8.57
C GLN A 22 22.76 -1.69 7.75
N ASP A 23 22.76 -1.83 6.42
CA ASP A 23 22.38 -0.76 5.51
C ASP A 23 20.91 -0.38 5.76
N VAL A 24 20.63 0.91 5.82
CA VAL A 24 19.27 1.43 6.04
C VAL A 24 18.29 0.93 4.97
N PHE A 25 18.77 0.58 3.77
CA PHE A 25 17.97 -0.08 2.73
C PHE A 25 17.81 -1.58 2.92
N ASP A 26 18.80 -2.28 3.50
CA ASP A 26 18.70 -3.72 3.78
C ASP A 26 17.75 -3.96 4.96
N GLN A 27 17.78 -3.05 5.94
CA GLN A 27 16.81 -3.01 7.03
C GLN A 27 15.41 -2.71 6.49
N ALA A 28 15.24 -1.62 5.71
CA ALA A 28 13.94 -1.30 5.14
C ALA A 28 13.41 -2.40 4.19
N LEU A 29 14.27 -3.05 3.39
CA LEU A 29 13.85 -4.13 2.51
C LEU A 29 13.47 -5.40 3.30
N SER A 30 14.22 -5.76 4.35
CA SER A 30 13.85 -6.89 5.21
C SER A 30 12.56 -6.66 5.99
N GLU A 31 12.30 -5.42 6.44
CA GLU A 31 11.01 -5.00 6.99
C GLU A 31 9.88 -4.95 5.93
N ILE A 32 10.17 -4.71 4.64
CA ILE A 32 9.21 -4.78 3.52
C ILE A 32 8.97 -6.21 3.01
N LEU A 33 9.77 -7.18 3.43
CA LEU A 33 9.65 -8.59 3.02
C LEU A 33 9.35 -9.53 4.19
N SER A 34 9.29 -9.03 5.43
CA SER A 34 8.90 -9.81 6.60
C SER A 34 7.38 -10.08 6.58
N LYS A 35 7.01 -11.31 6.94
CA LYS A 35 5.60 -11.74 6.90
C LYS A 35 4.70 -10.98 7.87
N ASP A 36 5.27 -10.46 8.94
CA ASP A 36 4.54 -9.89 10.09
C ASP A 36 4.39 -8.37 10.01
N ASN A 37 4.94 -7.71 8.99
CA ASN A 37 4.83 -6.26 8.82
C ASN A 37 3.76 -5.89 7.80
N ALA A 38 2.62 -5.38 8.24
CA ALA A 38 1.55 -4.98 7.33
C ALA A 38 1.96 -3.83 6.36
N HIS A 39 3.02 -3.05 6.65
CA HIS A 39 3.59 -2.06 5.71
C HIS A 39 4.17 -2.69 4.44
N ALA A 40 4.76 -3.89 4.54
CA ALA A 40 5.32 -4.67 3.43
C ALA A 40 4.32 -4.80 2.27
N TYR A 41 3.14 -5.30 2.60
CA TYR A 41 2.06 -5.56 1.68
C TYR A 41 1.54 -4.25 1.05
N THR A 42 1.45 -3.15 1.80
CA THR A 42 0.97 -1.87 1.21
C THR A 42 1.85 -1.34 0.08
N LEU A 43 3.17 -1.58 0.12
CA LEU A 43 4.07 -1.14 -0.94
C LEU A 43 3.95 -2.04 -2.17
N LEU A 44 4.02 -3.36 -2.00
CA LEU A 44 3.88 -4.31 -3.10
C LEU A 44 2.50 -4.20 -3.77
N SER A 45 1.41 -4.08 -2.98
CA SER A 45 0.07 -3.80 -3.49
C SER A 45 -0.04 -2.46 -4.23
N ALA A 46 0.67 -1.42 -3.79
CA ALA A 46 0.66 -0.13 -4.48
C ALA A 46 1.41 -0.19 -5.81
N ILE A 47 2.56 -0.88 -5.85
CA ILE A 47 3.31 -1.18 -7.07
C ILE A 47 2.44 -1.98 -8.05
N GLN A 48 1.81 -3.06 -7.57
CA GLN A 48 0.98 -3.94 -8.40
C GLN A 48 -0.29 -3.25 -8.93
N ARG A 49 -0.94 -2.41 -8.13
CA ARG A 49 -2.04 -1.54 -8.60
C ARG A 49 -1.57 -0.57 -9.68
N THR A 50 -0.37 0.00 -9.53
CA THR A 50 0.19 0.94 -10.52
C THR A 50 0.60 0.24 -11.82
N LEU A 51 1.12 -0.99 -11.74
CA LEU A 51 1.38 -1.84 -12.92
C LEU A 51 0.08 -2.14 -13.68
N LYS A 52 -0.98 -2.56 -12.98
CA LYS A 52 -2.32 -2.80 -13.55
C LYS A 52 -2.93 -1.55 -14.18
N GLN A 53 -2.81 -0.40 -13.52
CA GLN A 53 -3.27 0.89 -14.06
C GLN A 53 -2.58 1.26 -15.39
N TYR A 54 -1.39 0.74 -15.65
CA TYR A 54 -0.64 0.99 -16.88
C TYR A 54 -0.52 -0.22 -17.81
N HIS A 55 -1.22 -1.32 -17.53
CA HIS A 55 -1.21 -2.57 -18.30
C HIS A 55 0.21 -3.13 -18.48
N LEU A 56 1.00 -3.10 -17.41
CA LEU A 56 2.38 -3.58 -17.35
C LEU A 56 2.54 -4.83 -16.48
N ASP A 57 1.47 -5.28 -15.82
CA ASP A 57 1.43 -6.41 -14.90
C ASP A 57 1.59 -7.79 -15.57
N ALA A 58 1.47 -7.86 -16.90
CA ALA A 58 1.81 -9.04 -17.70
C ALA A 58 3.31 -9.15 -18.05
N GLN A 59 4.10 -8.09 -17.83
CA GLN A 59 5.51 -8.01 -18.22
C GLN A 59 6.47 -7.77 -17.06
N PHE A 60 5.98 -7.24 -15.93
CA PHE A 60 6.77 -6.89 -14.77
C PHE A 60 6.02 -7.27 -13.50
N GLU A 61 6.71 -7.93 -12.57
CA GLU A 61 6.19 -8.21 -11.25
C GLU A 61 6.51 -7.11 -10.23
N ALA A 62 5.69 -7.00 -9.19
CA ALA A 62 5.87 -5.98 -8.16
C ALA A 62 7.21 -6.12 -7.40
N HIS A 63 7.71 -7.35 -7.25
CA HIS A 63 8.98 -7.64 -6.60
C HIS A 63 10.18 -7.18 -7.45
N GLU A 64 10.11 -7.31 -8.78
CA GLU A 64 11.16 -6.84 -9.70
C GLU A 64 11.28 -5.31 -9.69
N ILE A 65 10.15 -4.62 -9.73
CA ILE A 65 10.09 -3.15 -9.64
C ILE A 65 10.64 -2.66 -8.30
N LEU A 66 10.32 -3.35 -7.20
CA LEU A 66 10.85 -3.03 -5.87
C LEU A 66 12.37 -3.28 -5.80
N HIS A 67 12.85 -4.38 -6.37
CA HIS A 67 14.28 -4.69 -6.42
C HIS A 67 15.06 -3.68 -7.28
N GLU A 68 14.52 -3.25 -8.42
CA GLU A 68 15.13 -2.19 -9.23
C GLU A 68 15.18 -0.85 -8.48
N ALA A 69 14.12 -0.50 -7.74
CA ALA A 69 14.12 0.67 -6.87
C ALA A 69 15.22 0.56 -5.79
N TYR A 70 15.31 -0.57 -5.10
CA TYR A 70 16.34 -0.86 -4.10
C TYR A 70 17.77 -0.70 -4.68
N LEU A 71 18.06 -1.25 -5.86
CA LEU A 71 19.39 -1.12 -6.50
C LEU A 71 19.73 0.34 -6.81
N ARG A 72 18.77 1.13 -7.28
CA ARG A 72 18.95 2.59 -7.48
C ARG A 72 19.23 3.32 -6.15
N GLY A 73 18.68 2.84 -5.04
CA GLY A 73 18.90 3.37 -3.68
C GLY A 73 20.32 3.09 -3.18
N LYS A 74 20.76 1.83 -3.27
CA LYS A 74 22.14 1.40 -2.93
C LYS A 74 23.16 2.21 -3.74
N LYS A 75 22.91 2.46 -5.03
CA LYS A 75 23.78 3.30 -5.87
C LYS A 75 23.86 4.75 -5.38
N LYS A 76 22.77 5.36 -4.89
CA LYS A 76 22.79 6.72 -4.31
C LYS A 76 23.55 6.79 -2.99
N LEU A 77 23.42 5.77 -2.13
CA LEU A 77 24.21 5.66 -0.90
C LEU A 77 25.71 5.53 -1.20
N GLN A 78 26.09 4.73 -2.20
CA GLN A 78 27.48 4.60 -2.67
C GLN A 78 28.05 5.93 -3.19
N THR A 79 27.23 6.82 -3.75
CA THR A 79 27.65 8.19 -4.13
C THR A 79 27.65 9.20 -2.98
N GLY A 80 27.36 8.78 -1.75
CA GLY A 80 27.35 9.65 -0.56
C GLY A 80 26.08 10.50 -0.38
N GLU A 81 25.01 10.24 -1.13
CA GLU A 81 23.74 10.95 -0.93
C GLU A 81 22.98 10.40 0.31
N VAL A 82 22.50 11.30 1.17
CA VAL A 82 21.78 10.92 2.40
C VAL A 82 20.27 10.73 2.13
N ILE A 83 19.80 9.50 2.24
CA ILE A 83 18.37 9.15 2.13
C ILE A 83 17.75 9.09 3.52
N ARG A 84 16.95 10.12 3.88
CA ARG A 84 16.36 10.26 5.23
C ARG A 84 15.16 9.36 5.52
N ASN A 85 14.46 8.87 4.49
CA ASN A 85 13.29 8.00 4.62
C ASN A 85 13.33 6.95 3.50
N PRO A 86 13.88 5.75 3.76
CA PRO A 86 13.99 4.68 2.77
C PRO A 86 12.63 4.23 2.23
N TYR A 87 11.61 4.11 3.08
CA TYR A 87 10.25 3.69 2.71
C TYR A 87 9.62 4.61 1.66
N ALA A 88 9.61 5.92 1.92
CA ALA A 88 9.09 6.91 1.00
C ALA A 88 9.92 6.98 -0.29
N TRP A 89 11.24 6.82 -0.17
CA TRP A 89 12.16 6.83 -1.30
C TRP A 89 11.98 5.61 -2.22
N LEU A 90 11.87 4.40 -1.65
CA LEU A 90 11.57 3.15 -2.37
C LEU A 90 10.23 3.25 -3.09
N LYS A 91 9.19 3.74 -2.41
CA LYS A 91 7.86 3.95 -3.00
C LYS A 91 7.87 4.94 -4.16
N ALA A 92 8.51 6.09 -4.01
CA ALA A 92 8.64 7.08 -5.08
C ALA A 92 9.45 6.53 -6.26
N THR A 93 10.55 5.83 -6.00
CA THR A 93 11.44 5.28 -7.03
C THR A 93 10.78 4.13 -7.78
N ALA A 94 10.08 3.22 -7.10
CA ALA A 94 9.31 2.16 -7.73
C ALA A 94 8.26 2.72 -8.71
N VAL A 95 7.55 3.79 -8.32
CA VAL A 95 6.63 4.49 -9.21
C VAL A 95 7.35 5.12 -10.42
N HIS A 96 8.53 5.72 -10.23
CA HIS A 96 9.35 6.22 -11.34
C HIS A 96 9.82 5.11 -12.29
N VAL A 97 10.26 3.97 -11.77
CA VAL A 97 10.62 2.78 -12.57
C VAL A 97 9.43 2.39 -13.46
N ILE A 98 8.21 2.27 -12.91
CA ILE A 98 7.01 1.94 -13.71
C ILE A 98 6.76 3.00 -14.80
N TYR A 99 6.95 4.30 -14.52
CA TYR A 99 6.82 5.34 -15.54
C TYR A 99 7.87 5.23 -16.65
N GLU A 100 9.10 4.87 -16.33
CA GLU A 100 10.16 4.61 -17.30
C GLU A 100 9.82 3.39 -18.17
N ARG A 101 9.41 2.27 -17.56
CA ARG A 101 8.95 1.07 -18.27
C ARG A 101 7.76 1.37 -19.18
N LYS A 102 6.76 2.14 -18.70
CA LYS A 102 5.62 2.62 -19.51
C LYS A 102 6.06 3.46 -20.71
N ARG A 103 7.06 4.33 -20.54
CA ARG A 103 7.59 5.17 -21.63
C ARG A 103 8.32 4.33 -22.67
N GLN A 104 9.07 3.32 -22.25
CA GLN A 104 9.73 2.35 -23.13
C GLN A 104 8.70 1.48 -23.87
N HIS A 105 7.69 0.96 -23.16
CA HIS A 105 6.62 0.14 -23.74
C HIS A 105 5.87 0.89 -24.85
N ARG A 106 5.57 2.18 -24.65
CA ARG A 106 4.95 3.03 -25.69
C ARG A 106 5.84 3.28 -26.92
N ALA A 107 7.16 3.15 -26.80
CA ALA A 107 8.06 3.24 -27.95
C ALA A 107 8.12 1.91 -28.73
N SER A 108 7.97 0.77 -28.05
CA SER A 108 7.98 -0.56 -28.68
C SER A 108 6.62 -1.03 -29.23
N ALA A 109 5.50 -0.46 -28.77
CA ALA A 109 4.12 -0.89 -29.10
C ALA A 109 3.65 -0.58 -30.55
N THR A 110 4.56 -0.56 -31.53
CA THR A 110 4.25 -0.38 -32.96
C THR A 110 4.21 -1.73 -33.71
N ASP A 111 4.45 -2.86 -33.03
CA ASP A 111 4.45 -4.21 -33.59
C ASP A 111 3.07 -4.89 -33.43
N PRO A 112 2.39 -5.30 -34.51
CA PRO A 112 1.10 -5.98 -34.45
C PRO A 112 1.11 -7.31 -33.68
N GLN A 113 2.21 -8.07 -33.67
CA GLN A 113 2.25 -9.38 -33.00
C GLN A 113 2.25 -9.27 -31.47
N VAL A 114 2.71 -8.13 -30.94
CA VAL A 114 2.70 -7.83 -29.50
C VAL A 114 1.28 -7.57 -29.00
N ILE A 115 0.37 -7.10 -29.85
CA ILE A 115 -1.00 -6.71 -29.47
C ILE A 115 -1.84 -7.93 -29.04
N GLU A 116 -1.66 -9.07 -29.70
CA GLU A 116 -2.47 -10.27 -29.46
C GLU A 116 -2.05 -11.01 -28.17
N ALA A 117 -0.77 -10.93 -27.79
CA ALA A 117 -0.23 -11.45 -26.53
C ALA A 117 -0.55 -10.57 -25.30
N ILE A 118 -1.12 -9.37 -25.49
CA ILE A 118 -1.48 -8.42 -24.42
C ILE A 118 -2.91 -8.65 -23.88
N LEU A 119 -3.71 -9.54 -24.47
CA LEU A 119 -5.07 -9.84 -23.99
C LEU A 119 -5.03 -10.38 -22.55
N PRO A 120 -5.51 -9.60 -21.55
CA PRO A 120 -5.18 -9.87 -20.16
C PRO A 120 -6.11 -10.92 -19.53
N ASP A 121 -5.53 -11.88 -18.82
CA ASP A 121 -6.29 -12.70 -17.87
C ASP A 121 -6.53 -11.87 -16.59
N TYR A 122 -7.74 -11.32 -16.45
CA TYR A 122 -8.13 -10.41 -15.36
C TYR A 122 -8.17 -11.08 -13.96
N ARG A 123 -7.74 -12.34 -13.83
CA ARG A 123 -7.84 -13.12 -12.60
C ARG A 123 -6.71 -12.73 -11.64
N LEU A 124 -7.09 -12.14 -10.51
CA LEU A 124 -6.20 -12.04 -9.36
C LEU A 124 -5.70 -13.45 -9.01
N ASN A 125 -4.38 -13.63 -8.87
CA ASN A 125 -3.87 -14.88 -8.30
C ASN A 125 -4.29 -14.98 -6.82
N LEU A 126 -4.27 -16.18 -6.25
CA LEU A 126 -4.82 -16.45 -4.91
C LEU A 126 -4.21 -15.53 -3.82
N MET A 127 -2.90 -15.27 -3.90
CA MET A 127 -2.19 -14.39 -2.97
C MET A 127 -2.65 -12.93 -3.11
N GLN A 128 -2.79 -12.41 -4.34
CA GLN A 128 -3.32 -11.07 -4.61
C GLN A 128 -4.77 -10.92 -4.13
N GLN A 129 -5.59 -11.96 -4.29
CA GLN A 129 -6.97 -11.97 -3.82
C GLN A 129 -7.03 -11.93 -2.29
N GLN A 130 -6.17 -12.70 -1.61
CA GLN A 130 -6.10 -12.71 -0.15
C GLN A 130 -5.60 -11.37 0.42
N MET A 131 -4.53 -10.80 -0.15
CA MET A 131 -4.06 -9.45 0.22
C MET A 131 -5.13 -8.36 0.02
N LEU A 132 -5.94 -8.46 -1.03
CA LEU A 132 -7.04 -7.51 -1.27
C LEU A 132 -8.13 -7.63 -0.19
N LEU A 133 -8.44 -8.84 0.27
CA LEU A 133 -9.39 -9.05 1.37
C LEU A 133 -8.86 -8.47 2.68
N GLU A 134 -7.58 -8.68 3.00
CA GLU A 134 -6.92 -8.13 4.19
C GLU A 134 -6.87 -6.58 4.16
N GLU A 135 -6.54 -5.97 3.01
CA GLU A 135 -6.62 -4.51 2.82
C GLU A 135 -8.04 -3.96 2.97
N LEU A 136 -9.05 -4.69 2.47
CA LEU A 136 -10.47 -4.30 2.61
C LEU A 136 -10.93 -4.39 4.07
N ASP A 137 -10.57 -5.44 4.79
CA ASP A 137 -10.92 -5.59 6.21
C ASP A 137 -10.29 -4.48 7.06
N LEU A 138 -9.01 -4.14 6.84
CA LEU A 138 -8.36 -3.00 7.50
C LEU A 138 -9.07 -1.68 7.18
N LEU A 139 -9.51 -1.48 5.93
CA LEU A 139 -10.25 -0.29 5.53
C LEU A 139 -11.64 -0.23 6.19
N TYR A 140 -12.37 -1.34 6.28
CA TYR A 140 -13.66 -1.41 6.97
C TYR A 140 -13.52 -1.13 8.47
N GLN A 141 -12.51 -1.69 9.14
CA GLN A 141 -12.19 -1.41 10.54
C GLN A 141 -11.90 0.08 10.76
N ALA A 142 -11.08 0.68 9.90
CA ALA A 142 -10.73 2.10 10.01
C ALA A 142 -11.90 3.03 9.72
N LEU A 143 -12.77 2.68 8.78
CA LEU A 143 -14.04 3.38 8.53
C LEU A 143 -15.00 3.24 9.71
N HIS A 144 -15.04 2.08 10.39
CA HIS A 144 -15.89 1.89 11.57
C HIS A 144 -15.41 2.75 12.75
N LEU A 145 -14.10 2.84 12.98
CA LEU A 145 -13.53 3.75 13.98
C LEU A 145 -13.79 5.22 13.62
N LEU A 146 -13.62 5.62 12.35
CA LEU A 146 -13.97 6.98 11.91
C LEU A 146 -15.47 7.27 12.11
N TYR A 147 -16.34 6.28 11.90
CA TYR A 147 -17.77 6.42 12.14
C TYR A 147 -18.09 6.64 13.62
N GLN A 148 -17.36 5.98 14.53
CA GLN A 148 -17.49 6.21 15.98
C GLN A 148 -17.01 7.61 16.39
N GLU A 149 -16.03 8.19 15.70
CA GLU A 149 -15.50 9.54 15.97
C GLU A 149 -16.32 10.69 15.35
N ASP A 150 -16.64 10.61 14.06
CA ASP A 150 -17.47 11.58 13.32
C ASP A 150 -18.35 10.82 12.30
N PRO A 151 -19.57 10.41 12.70
CA PRO A 151 -20.51 9.71 11.81
C PRO A 151 -20.79 10.52 10.54
N THR A 152 -21.03 11.83 10.69
CA THR A 152 -21.40 12.72 9.59
C THR A 152 -20.28 12.88 8.57
N ALA A 153 -19.03 12.98 9.01
CA ALA A 153 -17.88 13.02 8.10
C ALA A 153 -17.66 11.67 7.40
N THR A 154 -17.93 10.56 8.07
CA THR A 154 -17.83 9.22 7.47
C THR A 154 -18.90 9.01 6.39
N CYS A 155 -20.16 9.37 6.68
CA CYS A 155 -21.23 9.38 5.68
C CYS A 155 -20.88 10.29 4.49
N LEU A 156 -20.36 11.49 4.74
CA LEU A 156 -19.92 12.42 3.70
C LEU A 156 -18.81 11.83 2.80
N LEU A 157 -17.84 11.10 3.38
CA LEU A 157 -16.83 10.39 2.59
C LEU A 157 -17.44 9.29 1.72
N TYR A 158 -18.35 8.49 2.29
CA TYR A 158 -19.02 7.40 1.60
C TYR A 158 -19.89 7.92 0.44
N LEU A 159 -20.75 8.90 0.69
CA LEU A 159 -21.61 9.52 -0.33
C LEU A 159 -20.76 10.14 -1.46
N ARG A 160 -19.68 10.85 -1.12
CA ARG A 160 -18.83 11.49 -2.13
C ARG A 160 -18.00 10.50 -2.94
N THR A 161 -17.51 9.42 -2.33
CA THR A 161 -16.47 8.56 -2.92
C THR A 161 -17.03 7.24 -3.47
N VAL A 162 -18.02 6.64 -2.80
CA VAL A 162 -18.63 5.36 -3.20
C VAL A 162 -19.92 5.59 -3.98
N ARG A 163 -20.80 6.49 -3.53
CA ARG A 163 -22.05 6.82 -4.24
C ARG A 163 -21.87 7.89 -5.33
N GLY A 164 -20.72 8.56 -5.38
CA GLY A 164 -20.39 9.56 -6.41
C GLY A 164 -21.19 10.86 -6.34
N TRP A 165 -21.86 11.17 -5.23
CA TRP A 165 -22.74 12.34 -5.10
C TRP A 165 -22.00 13.67 -5.28
N SER A 166 -22.71 14.66 -5.83
CA SER A 166 -22.24 16.04 -5.90
C SER A 166 -22.24 16.71 -4.52
N TRP A 167 -21.51 17.82 -4.39
CA TRP A 167 -21.49 18.57 -3.13
C TRP A 167 -22.84 19.20 -2.80
N ASP A 168 -23.64 19.58 -3.81
CA ASP A 168 -24.99 20.10 -3.62
C ASP A 168 -25.94 19.02 -3.09
N GLN A 169 -25.87 17.79 -3.64
CA GLN A 169 -26.63 16.64 -3.15
C GLN A 169 -26.28 16.32 -1.69
N ILE A 170 -24.99 16.36 -1.34
CA ILE A 170 -24.51 16.16 0.04
C ILE A 170 -24.99 17.29 0.96
N SER A 171 -25.00 18.55 0.51
CA SER A 171 -25.49 19.69 1.29
C SER A 171 -27.00 19.61 1.54
N GLN A 172 -27.78 19.20 0.54
CA GLN A 172 -29.21 18.96 0.66
C GLN A 172 -29.50 17.81 1.65
N TRP A 173 -28.76 16.69 1.56
CA TRP A 173 -28.87 15.58 2.51
C TRP A 173 -28.54 16.00 3.95
N LEU A 174 -27.44 16.74 4.15
CA LEU A 174 -27.10 17.30 5.47
C LEU A 174 -28.21 18.20 6.03
N THR A 175 -28.83 19.01 5.18
CA THR A 175 -29.95 19.87 5.57
C THR A 175 -31.19 19.05 5.97
N ALA A 176 -31.45 17.92 5.29
CA ALA A 176 -32.52 16.99 5.65
C ALA A 176 -32.24 16.24 6.98
N GLU A 177 -30.97 15.95 7.29
CA GLU A 177 -30.49 15.43 8.58
C GLU A 177 -30.44 16.49 9.70
N GLY A 178 -31.01 17.68 9.47
CA GLY A 178 -31.06 18.77 10.46
C GLY A 178 -29.73 19.47 10.72
N GLN A 179 -28.70 19.23 9.90
CA GLN A 179 -27.44 19.99 9.96
C GLN A 179 -27.58 21.34 9.24
N PRO A 180 -26.85 22.39 9.66
CA PRO A 180 -26.87 23.67 8.97
C PRO A 180 -26.31 23.54 7.54
N LEU A 181 -26.89 24.29 6.61
CA LEU A 181 -26.47 24.33 5.21
C LEU A 181 -24.97 24.68 5.12
N ALA A 182 -24.18 23.72 4.66
CA ALA A 182 -22.73 23.87 4.56
C ALA A 182 -22.34 24.30 3.14
N SER A 183 -21.48 25.31 3.04
CA SER A 183 -20.90 25.71 1.76
C SER A 183 -20.04 24.60 1.18
N GLU A 184 -19.93 24.52 -0.15
CA GLU A 184 -19.10 23.52 -0.82
C GLU A 184 -17.64 23.54 -0.30
N VAL A 185 -17.10 24.72 0.01
CA VAL A 185 -15.76 24.87 0.59
C VAL A 185 -15.67 24.18 1.95
N ALA A 186 -16.67 24.35 2.82
CA ALA A 186 -16.71 23.69 4.12
C ALA A 186 -16.83 22.16 3.98
N LEU A 187 -17.64 21.67 3.03
CA LEU A 187 -17.78 20.24 2.72
C LEU A 187 -16.48 19.63 2.20
N ARG A 188 -15.82 20.29 1.24
CA ARG A 188 -14.50 19.88 0.71
C ARG A 188 -13.44 19.84 1.82
N GLN A 189 -13.43 20.82 2.73
CA GLN A 189 -12.53 20.82 3.89
C GLN A 189 -12.85 19.68 4.87
N ARG A 190 -14.14 19.44 5.20
CA ARG A 190 -14.54 18.32 6.07
C ARG A 190 -14.14 16.98 5.46
N ALA A 191 -14.35 16.79 4.16
CA ALA A 191 -13.85 15.63 3.41
C ALA A 191 -12.33 15.48 3.50
N SER A 192 -11.56 16.56 3.31
CA SER A 192 -10.10 16.52 3.39
C SER A 192 -9.61 16.13 4.79
N ARG A 193 -10.22 16.68 5.85
CA ARG A 193 -9.93 16.32 7.24
C ARG A 193 -10.28 14.85 7.52
N ALA A 194 -11.45 14.40 7.08
CA ALA A 194 -11.92 13.03 7.23
C ALA A 194 -11.00 12.02 6.50
N LYS A 195 -10.57 12.31 5.26
CA LYS A 195 -9.59 11.47 4.55
C LYS A 195 -8.25 11.36 5.27
N ARG A 196 -7.74 12.47 5.83
CA ARG A 196 -6.52 12.45 6.65
C ARG A 196 -6.71 11.66 7.94
N ARG A 197 -7.87 11.79 8.60
CA ARG A 197 -8.15 11.03 9.83
C ARG A 197 -8.26 9.53 9.55
N LEU A 198 -9.01 9.15 8.52
CA LEU A 198 -9.12 7.76 8.06
C LEU A 198 -7.74 7.17 7.74
N HIS A 199 -6.92 7.90 6.99
CA HIS A 199 -5.55 7.51 6.69
C HIS A 199 -4.76 7.26 7.98
N ASN A 200 -4.77 8.20 8.93
CA ASN A 200 -4.06 8.04 10.20
C ASN A 200 -4.55 6.83 11.01
N ILE A 201 -5.85 6.53 11.02
CA ILE A 201 -6.40 5.34 11.68
C ILE A 201 -5.91 4.05 10.99
N VAL A 202 -5.87 4.02 9.65
CA VAL A 202 -5.30 2.90 8.89
C VAL A 202 -3.82 2.68 9.25
N TRP A 203 -3.00 3.73 9.24
CA TRP A 203 -1.58 3.62 9.64
C TRP A 203 -1.43 3.11 11.08
N GLN A 204 -2.19 3.64 12.04
CA GLN A 204 -2.18 3.18 13.43
C GLN A 204 -2.59 1.70 13.59
N ARG A 205 -3.50 1.18 12.76
CA ARG A 205 -3.86 -0.25 12.79
C ARG A 205 -2.83 -1.15 12.12
N ILE A 206 -2.18 -0.67 11.06
CA ILE A 206 -1.06 -1.38 10.41
C ILE A 206 0.10 -1.55 11.40
N ASP A 207 0.37 -0.53 12.23
CA ASP A 207 1.36 -0.59 13.32
C ASP A 207 0.95 -1.51 14.51
N GLN A 208 -0.30 -1.96 14.58
CA GLN A 208 -0.88 -2.66 15.76
C GLN A 208 -1.45 -4.05 15.50
N GLY A 209 -1.53 -4.52 14.25
CA GLY A 209 -1.91 -5.92 13.92
C GLY A 209 -3.32 -6.34 14.37
N ALA A 210 -4.31 -5.44 14.29
CA ALA A 210 -5.61 -5.62 14.96
C ALA A 210 -6.67 -6.41 14.13
N PRO A 211 -7.54 -7.20 14.78
CA PRO A 211 -8.54 -8.07 14.13
C PRO A 211 -9.78 -7.33 13.55
N PRO A 212 -10.56 -8.01 12.68
CA PRO A 212 -11.68 -7.42 11.93
C PRO A 212 -12.87 -6.98 12.78
N ALA A 213 -13.59 -5.98 12.28
CA ALA A 213 -14.79 -5.39 12.86
C ALA A 213 -15.97 -5.46 11.87
N GLY A 214 -17.20 -5.48 12.39
CA GLY A 214 -18.42 -5.69 11.61
C GLY A 214 -18.79 -4.58 10.61
N PRO A 215 -19.80 -4.84 9.75
CA PRO A 215 -20.15 -3.97 8.63
C PRO A 215 -20.63 -2.57 9.05
N LEU A 216 -20.45 -1.60 8.14
CA LEU A 216 -20.78 -0.20 8.37
C LEU A 216 -22.31 0.05 8.38
N PRO A 217 -22.82 0.92 9.27
CA PRO A 217 -24.27 1.10 9.48
C PRO A 217 -24.94 2.12 8.54
N CYS A 218 -24.24 2.68 7.56
CA CYS A 218 -24.78 3.71 6.66
C CYS A 218 -25.82 3.09 5.71
N ARG A 219 -27.11 3.37 5.95
CA ARG A 219 -28.23 3.01 5.06
C ARG A 219 -28.49 4.11 4.04
#